data_AF-X1QXA9-F1
#
_entry.id   AF-X1QXA9-F1
#
_cell.length_a   1.000
_cell.length_b   1.000
_cell.length_c   1.000
_cell.angle_alpha   90.00
_cell.angle_beta   90.00
_cell.angle_gamma   90.00
#
_symmetry.space_group_name_H-M   'P 1'
#
loop_
_entity.id
_entity.type
_entity.pdbx_description
1 polymer ?
#
loop_
_entity_poly.entity_id
_entity_poly.type
_entity_poly.pdbx_seq_one_letter_code
_entity_poly.pdbx_strand_id
1 'polypeptide(L)' 'RKGFLDIMDKLVAQGAEGIVLGCTEIPLLIRQEDTEVKVFDTATVHAERALQFAIKG' A
#
# COMPACT_ATOMS: atom_id res chain seq x y z
N ARG A 1 6.98 -1.82 -12.76
CA ARG A 1 5.91 -0.81 -12.65
C ARG A 1 4.65 -1.22 -13.42
N LYS A 2 4.61 -1.16 -14.77
CA LYS A 2 3.40 -1.49 -15.56
C LYS A 2 2.71 -2.81 -15.18
N GLY A 3 3.47 -3.91 -15.08
CA GLY A 3 2.89 -5.20 -14.69
C GLY A 3 2.25 -5.23 -13.29
N PHE A 4 2.70 -4.39 -12.36
CA PHE A 4 2.03 -4.25 -11.05
C PHE A 4 0.70 -3.51 -11.19
N LEU A 5 0.68 -2.42 -11.96
CA LEU A 5 -0.55 -1.64 -12.23
C LEU A 5 -1.61 -2.53 -12.92
N ASP A 6 -1.21 -3.31 -13.93
CA ASP A 6 -2.12 -4.23 -14.63
C ASP A 6 -2.74 -5.29 -13.69
N ILE A 7 -2.01 -5.72 -12.66
CA ILE A 7 -2.52 -6.66 -11.63
C ILE A 7 -3.47 -5.92 -10.67
N MET A 8 -3.10 -4.72 -10.24
CA MET A 8 -3.92 -3.89 -9.36
C MET A 8 -5.26 -3.57 -10.01
N ASP A 9 -5.28 -3.18 -11.28
CA ASP A 9 -6.52 -2.90 -12.03
C ASP A 9 -7.44 -4.11 -12.09
N LYS A 10 -6.88 -5.32 -12.25
CA LYS A 10 -7.66 -6.58 -12.22
C LYS A 10 -8.25 -6.87 -10.83
N LEU A 11 -7.54 -6.54 -9.76
CA LEU A 11 -8.04 -6.69 -8.39
C LEU A 11 -9.14 -5.66 -8.10
N VAL A 12 -8.98 -4.41 -8.54
CA VAL A 12 -10.00 -3.36 -8.44
C VAL A 12 -11.25 -3.74 -9.21
N ALA A 13 -11.11 -4.28 -10.42
CA ALA A 13 -12.24 -4.79 -11.21
C ALA A 13 -12.99 -5.95 -10.54
N GLN A 14 -12.34 -6.66 -9.60
CA GLN A 14 -12.96 -7.71 -8.77
C GLN A 14 -13.57 -7.17 -7.46
N GLY A 15 -13.55 -5.85 -7.26
CA GLY A 15 -14.14 -5.19 -6.08
C GLY A 15 -13.14 -4.83 -4.99
N ALA A 16 -11.83 -4.90 -5.24
CA ALA A 16 -10.85 -4.40 -4.27
C ALA A 16 -10.95 -2.87 -4.14
N GLU A 17 -11.25 -2.38 -2.94
CA GLU A 17 -11.34 -0.95 -2.62
C GLU A 17 -10.00 -0.34 -2.17
N GLY A 18 -8.98 -1.20 -2.02
CA GLY A 18 -7.65 -0.84 -1.56
C GLY A 18 -6.63 -1.93 -1.84
N ILE A 19 -5.35 -1.55 -1.96
CA ILE A 19 -4.24 -2.47 -2.23
C ILE A 19 -3.22 -2.40 -1.11
N VAL A 20 -2.90 -3.54 -0.50
CA VAL A 20 -1.84 -3.63 0.52
C VAL A 20 -0.50 -3.92 -0.17
N LEU A 21 0.49 -3.06 0.07
CA LEU A 21 1.86 -3.27 -0.38
C LEU A 21 2.58 -4.13 0.66
N GLY A 22 2.51 -5.45 0.47
CA GLY A 22 2.92 -6.44 1.47
C GLY A 22 4.42 -6.73 1.58
N CYS A 23 5.24 -6.23 0.67
CA CYS A 23 6.70 -6.41 0.69
C CYS A 23 7.36 -5.03 0.70
N THR A 24 8.50 -4.89 1.38
CA THR A 24 9.20 -3.62 1.55
C THR A 24 9.75 -3.03 0.25
N GLU A 25 9.93 -3.85 -0.79
CA GLU A 25 10.42 -3.46 -2.11
C GLU A 25 9.31 -2.87 -2.99
N ILE A 26 8.05 -3.26 -2.78
CA ILE A 26 6.93 -2.83 -3.62
C ILE A 26 6.71 -1.30 -3.53
N PRO A 27 6.75 -0.67 -2.33
CA PRO A 27 6.70 0.79 -2.19
C PRO A 27 7.81 1.56 -2.93
N LEU A 28 8.93 0.91 -3.28
CA LEU A 28 9.98 1.52 -4.10
C LEU A 28 9.55 1.68 -5.57
N LEU A 29 8.58 0.86 -6.01
CA LEU A 29 8.10 0.81 -7.38
C LEU A 29 6.69 1.37 -7.57
N ILE A 30 5.85 1.39 -6.54
CA ILE A 30 4.45 1.83 -6.60
C ILE A 30 4.17 2.80 -5.46
N ARG A 31 3.57 3.94 -5.78
CA ARG A 31 3.17 5.01 -4.87
C ARG A 31 1.71 5.37 -5.08
N GLN A 32 1.13 6.12 -4.14
CA GLN A 32 -0.25 6.57 -4.25
C GLN A 32 -0.52 7.43 -5.49
N GLU A 33 0.49 8.12 -6.02
CA GLU A 33 0.43 8.93 -7.25
C GLU A 33 0.33 8.09 -8.55
N ASP A 34 0.57 6.78 -8.48
CA ASP A 34 0.54 5.89 -9.65
C ASP A 34 -0.85 5.31 -9.95
N THR A 35 -1.83 5.51 -9.06
CA THR A 35 -3.12 4.85 -9.12
C THR A 35 -4.18 5.60 -8.31
N GLU A 36 -5.43 5.56 -8.77
CA GLU A 36 -6.58 6.12 -8.05
C GLU A 36 -7.01 5.24 -6.86
N VAL A 37 -6.79 3.91 -6.92
CA VAL A 37 -7.08 3.05 -5.77
C VAL A 37 -6.11 3.33 -4.63
N LYS A 38 -6.63 3.36 -3.40
CA LYS A 38 -5.83 3.61 -2.21
C LYS A 38 -4.81 2.49 -1.98
N VAL A 39 -3.54 2.85 -1.80
CA VAL A 39 -2.47 1.91 -1.47
C VAL A 39 -2.09 2.04 0.00
N PHE A 40 -1.76 0.91 0.62
CA PHE A 40 -1.37 0.82 2.02
C PHE A 40 0.01 0.17 2.13
N ASP A 41 1.04 0.97 2.38
CA ASP A 41 2.36 0.45 2.75
C ASP A 41 2.30 -0.09 4.18
N THR A 42 2.36 -1.41 4.31
CA THR A 42 2.25 -2.07 5.60
C THR A 42 3.40 -1.69 6.54
N ALA A 43 4.62 -1.48 6.02
CA ALA A 43 5.77 -1.13 6.83
C ALA A 43 5.58 0.26 7.46
N THR A 44 5.13 1.23 6.64
CA THR A 44 4.83 2.58 7.11
C THR A 44 3.70 2.57 8.14
N VAL A 45 2.57 1.90 7.85
CA VAL A 45 1.43 1.80 8.76
C VAL A 45 1.83 1.18 10.11
N HIS A 46 2.63 0.11 10.08
CA HIS A 46 3.11 -0.53 11.30
C HIS A 46 4.05 0.39 12.09
N ALA A 47 4.99 1.06 11.43
CA ALA A 47 5.93 1.97 12.09
C ALA A 47 5.22 3.16 12.76
N GLU A 48 4.27 3.78 12.05
CA GLU A 48 3.45 4.86 12.61
C GLU A 48 2.67 4.39 13.84
N ARG A 49 2.05 3.20 13.77
CA ARG A 49 1.27 2.68 14.89
C ARG A 49 2.15 2.34 16.10
N ALA A 50 3.35 1.81 15.86
CA ALA A 50 4.32 1.51 16.90
C ALA A 50 4.84 2.79 17.58
N LEU A 51 5.13 3.84 16.80
CA LEU A 51 5.51 5.15 17.35
C LEU A 51 4.39 5.74 18.21
N GLN A 52 3.15 5.74 17.70
CA GLN A 52 1.98 6.23 18.44
C GLN A 52 1.75 5.47 19.75
N PHE A 53 2.04 4.17 19.76
CA PHE A 53 1.98 3.38 20.99
C PHE A 53 3.07 3.78 21.98
N ALA A 54 4.31 3.97 21.51
CA ALA A 54 5.45 4.32 22.36
C ALA A 54 5.34 5.70 23.02
N ILE A 55 4.72 6.69 22.36
CA ILE A 55 4.62 8.07 22.87
C ILE A 55 3.34 8.35 23.68
N LYS A 56 2.36 7.45 23.67
CA LYS A 56 1.10 7.57 24.42
C LYS A 56 1.06 6.69 25.69
N GLY A 57 2.08 5.85 25.90
CA GLY A 57 2.30 5.11 27.14
C GLY A 57 3.21 5.89 28.09
#